data_AF-A0AB34L9Y4-F1
#
_entry.id   AF-A0AB34L9Y4-F1
#
_cell.length_a   1.000
_cell.length_b   1.000
_cell.length_c   1.000
_cell.angle_alpha   90.00
_cell.angle_beta   90.00
_cell.angle_gamma   90.00
#
_symmetry.space_group_name_H-M   'P 1'
#
loop_
_entity.id
_entity.type
_entity.pdbx_description
1 polymer ?
#
loop_
_entity_poly.entity_id
_entity_poly.type
_entity_poly.pdbx_seq_one_letter_code
_entity_poly.pdbx_strand_id
1 'polypeptide(L)' 'MIIEYKAPHIEITSAVFDQIVRYNMVLHVKYLTVSNGIRHFCCKIDYKKQTYAFLEDIPEYNLLEKIV' A
#
# COMPACT_ATOMS: atom_id res chain seq x y z
N MET A 1 -1.04 -8.29 -4.23
CA MET A 1 -1.10 -7.30 -3.13
C MET A 1 0.07 -7.59 -2.21
N ILE A 2 0.76 -6.57 -1.72
CA ILE A 2 1.78 -6.70 -0.65
C ILE A 2 1.29 -5.97 0.59
N ILE A 3 1.62 -6.52 1.76
CA ILE A 3 1.34 -5.90 3.06
C ILE A 3 2.67 -5.72 3.78
N GLU A 4 3.00 -4.47 4.10
CA GLU A 4 4.18 -4.09 4.87
C GLU A 4 3.78 -3.81 6.32
N TYR A 5 4.47 -4.47 7.26
CA TYR A 5 4.21 -4.29 8.68
C TYR A 5 5.30 -3.46 9.37
N LYS A 6 4.86 -2.58 10.28
CA LYS A 6 5.70 -1.82 11.19
C LYS A 6 5.37 -2.18 12.64
N ALA A 7 6.29 -1.87 13.55
CA ALA A 7 6.03 -2.04 14.98
C ALA A 7 4.88 -1.11 15.43
N PRO A 8 4.05 -1.50 16.43
CA PRO A 8 2.85 -0.75 16.81
C PRO A 8 3.08 0.70 17.24
N HIS A 9 4.25 1.00 17.79
CA HIS A 9 4.63 2.34 18.23
C HIS A 9 5.12 3.25 17.09
N ILE A 10 5.28 2.72 15.88
CA ILE A 10 5.69 3.51 14.71
C ILE A 10 4.44 4.12 14.09
N GLU A 11 4.37 5.45 14.10
CA GLU A 11 3.30 6.17 13.41
C GLU A 11 3.49 6.09 11.90
N ILE A 12 2.45 5.67 11.19
CA ILE A 12 2.43 5.65 9.73
C ILE A 12 2.05 7.04 9.25
N THR A 13 3.06 7.87 9.05
CA THR A 13 2.92 9.21 8.45
C THR A 13 3.00 9.11 6.92
N SER A 14 2.57 10.18 6.23
CA SER A 14 2.70 10.27 4.77
C SER A 14 4.15 10.07 4.30
N ALA A 15 5.14 10.58 5.05
CA ALA A 15 6.55 10.40 4.71
C ALA A 15 7.03 8.94 4.80
N VAL A 16 6.58 8.20 5.83
CA VAL A 16 6.85 6.75 5.97
C VAL A 16 6.18 6.00 4.82
N PHE A 17 4.94 6.35 4.51
CA PHE A 17 4.20 5.74 3.41
C PHE A 17 4.88 5.97 2.06
N ASP A 18 5.29 7.21 1.77
CA ASP A 18 6.01 7.58 0.55
C ASP A 18 7.32 6.80 0.39
N GLN A 19 8.06 6.59 1.49
CA GLN A 19 9.26 5.77 1.48
C GLN A 19 8.94 4.32 1.09
N ILE A 20 7.91 3.73 1.70
CA ILE A 20 7.52 2.34 1.45
C ILE A 20 7.00 2.18 0.01
N VAL A 21 6.18 3.10 -0.48
CA VAL A 21 5.67 3.08 -1.86
C VAL A 21 6.82 3.12 -2.85
N ARG A 22 7.76 4.08 -2.72
CA ARG A 22 8.90 4.20 -3.63
C ARG A 22 9.77 2.94 -3.66
N TYR A 23 10.02 2.34 -2.49
CA TYR A 23 10.77 1.09 -2.41
C TYR A 23 10.04 -0.08 -3.07
N ASN A 24 8.73 -0.20 -2.82
CA ASN A 24 7.91 -1.31 -3.34
C ASN A 24 7.46 -1.12 -4.80
N MET A 25 7.63 0.07 -5.40
CA MET A 25 7.33 0.29 -6.82
C MET A 25 8.12 -0.67 -7.72
N VAL A 26 9.33 -1.06 -7.33
CA VAL A 26 10.16 -2.04 -8.05
C VAL A 26 9.50 -3.42 -8.14
N LEU A 27 8.69 -3.79 -7.14
CA LEU A 27 7.99 -5.08 -7.10
C LEU A 27 6.73 -5.11 -7.98
N HIS A 28 6.38 -4.00 -8.64
CA HIS A 28 5.27 -3.91 -9.59
C HIS A 28 3.91 -4.41 -9.06
N VAL A 29 3.63 -4.20 -7.77
CA VAL A 29 2.35 -4.56 -7.14
C VAL A 29 1.25 -3.54 -7.40
N LYS A 30 0.07 -4.02 -7.81
CA LYS A 30 -1.11 -3.16 -7.99
C LYS A 30 -1.61 -2.52 -6.69
N TYR A 31 -1.51 -3.25 -5.58
CA TYR A 31 -2.02 -2.85 -4.27
C TYR A 31 -0.95 -3.03 -3.21
N LEU A 32 -0.74 -1.99 -2.41
CA LEU A 32 0.19 -1.95 -1.30
C LEU A 32 -0.56 -1.52 -0.05
N THR A 33 -0.43 -2.31 1.01
CA THR A 33 -0.99 -1.98 2.33
C THR A 33 0.14 -1.82 3.33
N VAL A 34 0.03 -0.82 4.19
CA VAL A 34 0.95 -0.59 5.30
C VAL A 34 0.16 -0.64 6.60
N SER A 35 0.67 -1.36 7.59
CA SER A 35 0.03 -1.49 8.89
C SER A 35 1.04 -1.48 10.03
N ASN A 36 0.62 -0.95 11.19
CA ASN A 36 1.33 -1.10 12.46
C ASN A 36 0.49 -1.91 13.47
N GLY A 37 -0.56 -2.61 13.00
CA GLY A 37 -1.51 -3.35 13.84
C GLY A 37 -2.56 -2.51 14.56
N ILE A 38 -2.46 -1.18 14.52
CA ILE A 38 -3.46 -0.25 15.08
C ILE A 38 -4.13 0.54 13.96
N ARG A 39 -3.33 1.04 13.02
CA ARG A 39 -3.78 1.74 11.82
C ARG A 39 -3.33 0.97 10.58
N HIS A 40 -4.17 1.04 9.55
CA HIS A 40 -3.99 0.35 8.29
C HIS A 40 -4.28 1.33 7.16
N PHE A 41 -3.41 1.34 6.17
CA PHE A 41 -3.56 2.19 4.99
C PHE A 41 -3.35 1.34 3.75
N CYS A 42 -4.26 1.43 2.78
CA CYS A 42 -4.13 0.76 1.50
C CYS A 42 -4.03 1.78 0.38
N CYS A 43 -3.19 1.53 -0.62
CA CYS A 43 -3.17 2.31 -1.84
C CYS A 43 -3.11 1.42 -3.08
N LYS A 44 -3.63 1.97 -4.17
CA LYS A 44 -3.47 1.44 -5.52
C LYS A 44 -2.38 2.21 -6.24
N ILE A 45 -1.42 1.51 -6.85
CA ILE A 45 -0.32 2.13 -7.58
C ILE A 45 -0.70 2.28 -9.06
N ASP A 46 -0.53 3.48 -9.61
CA ASP A 46 -0.64 3.77 -11.04
C ASP A 46 0.77 3.90 -11.64
N TYR A 47 1.24 2.79 -12.23
CA TYR A 47 2.56 2.74 -12.87
C TYR A 47 2.68 3.58 -14.13
N LYS A 48 1.55 3.89 -14.81
CA LYS A 48 1.59 4.75 -16.01
C LYS A 48 1.83 6.20 -15.63
N LYS A 49 1.24 6.65 -14.53
CA LYS A 49 1.41 8.01 -14.01
C LYS A 49 2.52 8.13 -12.96
N GLN A 50 3.09 7.01 -12.51
CA GLN A 50 4.03 6.95 -11.39
C GLN A 50 3.45 7.59 -10.11
N THR A 51 2.15 7.40 -9.89
CA THR A 51 1.43 7.91 -8.72
C THR A 51 0.79 6.77 -7.94
N TYR A 52 0.19 7.10 -6.80
CA TYR A 52 -0.64 6.17 -6.05
C TYR A 52 -1.89 6.90 -5.54
N ALA A 53 -2.96 6.14 -5.29
CA ALA A 53 -4.20 6.64 -4.71
C ALA A 53 -4.53 5.83 -3.46
N PHE A 54 -4.81 6.52 -2.35
CA PHE A 54 -5.31 5.88 -1.15
C PHE A 54 -6.71 5.33 -1.39
N LEU A 55 -6.95 4.14 -0.83
CA LEU A 55 -8.27 3.52 -0.77
C LEU A 55 -8.86 3.80 0.61
N GLU A 56 -10.17 4.01 0.67
CA GLU A 56 -10.88 4.21 1.94
C GLU A 56 -10.78 2.98 2.84
N ASP A 57 -10.76 1.78 2.25
CA ASP A 57 -10.63 0.52 2.96
C ASP A 57 -9.76 -0.48 2.17
N ILE A 58 -9.33 -1.54 2.86
CA ILE A 58 -8.65 -2.67 2.23
C ILE A 58 -9.69 -3.45 1.41
N PRO A 59 -9.52 -3.56 0.08
CA PRO A 59 -10.49 -4.25 -0.75
C PRO A 59 -10.55 -5.75 -0.40
N GLU A 60 -11.76 -6.30 -0.43
CA GLU A 60 -11.94 -7.75 -0.35
C GLU A 60 -11.18 -8.47 -1.46
N TYR A 61 -10.77 -9.71 -1.19
CA TYR A 61 -10.01 -10.52 -2.15
C TYR A 61 -10.68 -10.61 -3.52
N ASN A 62 -12.01 -10.73 -3.56
CA ASN A 62 -12.79 -10.85 -4.79
C ASN A 62 -12.83 -9.55 -5.61
N LEU A 63 -12.54 -8.41 -4.99
CA LEU A 63 -12.49 -7.09 -5.65
C LEU A 63 -11.08 -6.75 -6.14
N LEU A 64 -10.07 -7.56 -5.81
CA LEU A 64 -8.72 -7.37 -6.30
C LEU A 64 -8.64 -7.67 -7.79
N GLU A 65 -8.09 -6.71 -8.55
CA GLU A 65 -7.77 -6.95 -9.95
C GLU A 65 -6.76 -8.10 -10.08
N LYS A 66 -7.13 -9.13 -10.84
CA LYS A 66 -6.23 -10.23 -11.17
C LYS A 66 -5.01 -9.70 -11.92
N ILE A 67 -3.84 -10.21 -11.56
CA ILE A 67 -2.65 -10.13 -12.38
C ILE A 67 -2.78 -11.32 -13.33
N VAL A 68 -3.04 -11.03 -14.61
CA VAL A 68 -3.09 -12.04 -15.68
C VAL A 68 -1.67 -12.45 -16.01
#